data_AF-A0A9P5QGD0-F1
#
_entry.id   AF-A0A9P5QGD0-F1
#
_cell.length_a   1.000
_cell.length_b   1.000
_cell.length_c   1.000
_cell.angle_alpha   90.00
_cell.angle_beta   90.00
_cell.angle_gamma   90.00
#
_symmetry.space_group_name_H-M   'P 1'
#
loop_
_entity.id
_entity.type
_entity.pdbx_description
1 polymer ?
#
loop_
_entity_poly.entity_id
_entity_poly.type
_entity_poly.pdbx_seq_one_letter_code
_entity_poly.pdbx_strand_id
1 'polypeptide(L)'
;MPHAETDLAIPWAIVCLLLLATGLYGFWATTKGSTWHHRQFVSTSWGFLLMFLCWGIVYIAVEEHHVLKVNSGCMERTSWTWDKCDQRRKTASLIAIILVSVGMVLGFYFTLILNRWVASIEWAEHLEEEKRLVEWRSGKGENPHAHNMA
;
A
#
# COMPACT_ATOMS: atom_id res chain seq x y z
N MET A 1 4.62 -5.56 28.39
CA MET A 1 3.81 -5.15 27.22
C MET A 1 3.22 -6.43 26.69
N PRO A 2 1.92 -6.50 26.41
CA PRO A 2 1.34 -7.70 25.83
C PRO A 2 2.11 -8.02 24.55
N HIS A 3 2.57 -9.27 24.41
CA HIS A 3 3.33 -9.72 23.26
C HIS A 3 2.62 -9.35 21.96
N ALA A 4 3.39 -8.73 21.07
CA ALA A 4 2.98 -8.29 19.77
C ALA A 4 2.20 -9.37 19.00
N GLU A 5 2.57 -10.65 19.09
CA GLU A 5 1.93 -11.73 18.32
C GLU A 5 0.42 -11.89 18.60
N THR A 6 -0.07 -11.63 19.82
CA THR A 6 -1.49 -11.85 20.19
C THR A 6 -2.31 -10.57 20.16
N ASP A 7 -1.74 -9.42 20.51
CA ASP A 7 -2.45 -8.12 20.42
C ASP A 7 -2.43 -7.52 19.01
N LEU A 8 -1.53 -7.99 18.13
CA LEU A 8 -1.56 -7.63 16.71
C LEU A 8 -2.41 -8.57 15.86
N ALA A 9 -2.91 -9.70 16.39
CA ALA A 9 -3.73 -10.63 15.60
C ALA A 9 -4.99 -9.95 15.04
N ILE A 10 -5.64 -9.08 15.83
CA ILE A 10 -6.82 -8.32 15.41
C ILE A 10 -6.44 -7.25 14.36
N PRO A 11 -5.43 -6.37 14.59
CA PRO A 11 -4.91 -5.49 13.56
C PRO A 11 -4.49 -6.22 12.27
N TRP A 12 -3.84 -7.38 12.36
CA TRP A 12 -3.44 -8.19 11.21
C TRP A 12 -4.64 -8.76 10.45
N ALA A 13 -5.66 -9.26 11.16
CA ALA A 13 -6.88 -9.72 10.51
C ALA A 13 -7.58 -8.57 9.75
N ILE A 14 -7.64 -7.38 10.35
CA ILE A 14 -8.19 -6.18 9.72
C ILE A 14 -7.36 -5.79 8.49
N VAL A 15 -6.02 -5.74 8.61
CA VAL A 15 -5.13 -5.43 7.48
C VAL A 15 -5.27 -6.48 6.36
N CYS A 16 -5.34 -7.76 6.68
CA CYS A 16 -5.54 -8.83 5.69
C CYS A 16 -6.89 -8.69 4.96
N LEU A 17 -7.97 -8.37 5.68
CA LEU A 17 -9.29 -8.12 5.07
C LEU A 17 -9.26 -6.88 4.16
N LEU A 18 -8.60 -5.82 4.60
CA LEU A 18 -8.45 -4.60 3.82
C LEU A 18 -7.60 -4.83 2.56
N LEU A 19 -6.53 -5.62 2.66
CA LEU A 19 -5.71 -6.04 1.52
C LEU A 19 -6.51 -6.88 0.52
N LEU A 20 -7.32 -7.82 1.02
CA LEU A 20 -8.20 -8.64 0.17
C LEU A 20 -9.21 -7.76 -0.59
N ALA A 21 -9.89 -6.84 0.11
CA ALA A 21 -10.83 -5.90 -0.49
C ALA A 21 -10.16 -5.00 -1.53
N THR A 22 -8.95 -4.50 -1.24
CA THR A 22 -8.18 -3.65 -2.15
C THR A 22 -7.69 -4.42 -3.37
N GLY A 23 -7.29 -5.69 -3.21
CA GLY A 23 -6.92 -6.56 -4.32
C GLY A 23 -8.09 -6.87 -5.26
N LEU A 24 -9.27 -7.16 -4.70
CA LEU A 24 -10.50 -7.37 -5.48
C LEU A 24 -10.93 -6.09 -6.21
N TYR A 25 -10.86 -4.94 -5.54
CA TYR A 25 -11.13 -3.64 -6.15
C TYR A 25 -10.12 -3.33 -7.27
N GLY A 26 -8.84 -3.62 -7.07
CA GLY A 26 -7.80 -3.45 -8.08
C GLY A 26 -8.00 -4.31 -9.31
N PHE A 27 -8.36 -5.58 -9.13
CA PHE A 27 -8.67 -6.47 -10.24
C PHE A 27 -9.88 -5.98 -11.04
N TRP A 28 -10.92 -5.49 -10.36
CA TRP A 28 -12.09 -4.92 -11.04
C TRP A 28 -11.76 -3.58 -11.74
N ALA A 29 -11.03 -2.68 -11.07
CA ALA A 29 -10.64 -1.39 -11.62
C ALA A 29 -9.76 -1.55 -12.85
N THR A 30 -8.82 -2.50 -12.85
CA THR A 30 -7.93 -2.78 -14.00
C THR A 30 -8.63 -3.47 -15.17
N THR A 31 -9.69 -4.23 -14.92
CA THR A 31 -10.41 -4.96 -15.99
C THR A 31 -11.58 -4.19 -16.58
N LYS A 32 -12.24 -3.32 -15.78
CA LYS A 32 -13.49 -2.65 -16.17
C LYS A 32 -13.62 -1.19 -15.68
N GLY A 33 -12.62 -0.66 -14.98
CA GLY A 33 -12.69 0.68 -14.38
C GLY A 33 -12.37 1.80 -15.36
N SER A 34 -12.95 2.98 -15.12
CA SER A 34 -12.54 4.23 -15.75
C SER A 34 -11.15 4.68 -15.25
N THR A 35 -10.55 5.68 -15.90
CA THR A 35 -9.29 6.29 -15.46
C THR A 35 -9.34 6.80 -14.02
N TRP A 36 -10.49 7.27 -13.55
CA TRP A 36 -10.72 7.61 -12.15
C TRP A 36 -10.53 6.41 -11.19
N HIS A 37 -11.11 5.25 -11.50
CA HIS A 37 -10.98 4.03 -10.68
C HIS A 37 -9.55 3.52 -10.60
N HIS A 38 -8.80 3.66 -11.69
CA HIS A 38 -7.38 3.32 -11.71
C HIS A 38 -6.55 4.23 -10.78
N ARG A 39 -6.81 5.55 -10.78
CA ARG A 39 -6.18 6.49 -9.84
C ARG A 39 -6.50 6.16 -8.39
N GLN A 40 -7.76 5.82 -8.09
CA GLN A 40 -8.17 5.41 -6.75
C GLN A 40 -7.47 4.12 -6.29
N PHE A 41 -7.35 3.13 -7.18
CA PHE A 41 -6.63 1.89 -6.87
C PHE A 41 -5.15 2.16 -6.58
N VAL A 42 -4.50 3.00 -7.39
CA VAL A 42 -3.11 3.40 -7.18
C VAL A 42 -2.92 4.12 -5.85
N SER A 43 -3.74 5.14 -5.57
CA SER A 43 -3.68 5.90 -4.31
C SER A 43 -3.91 5.01 -3.09
N THR A 44 -4.90 4.13 -3.16
CA THR A 44 -5.23 3.21 -2.07
C THR A 44 -4.09 2.20 -1.84
N SER A 45 -3.55 1.63 -2.90
CA SER A 45 -2.40 0.70 -2.82
C SER A 45 -1.17 1.35 -2.18
N TRP A 46 -0.92 2.63 -2.50
CA TRP A 46 0.17 3.39 -1.89
C TRP A 46 -0.14 3.70 -0.41
N GLY A 47 -1.38 4.08 -0.08
CA GLY A 47 -1.80 4.25 1.31
C GLY A 47 -1.52 3.01 2.16
N PHE A 48 -1.85 1.82 1.64
CA PHE A 48 -1.57 0.55 2.33
C PHE A 48 -0.08 0.26 2.48
N LEU A 49 0.71 0.45 1.43
CA LEU A 49 2.15 0.20 1.50
C LEU A 49 2.84 1.16 2.49
N LEU A 50 2.46 2.45 2.53
CA LEU A 50 2.98 3.41 3.51
C LEU A 50 2.59 3.03 4.94
N MET A 51 1.33 2.67 5.16
CA MET A 51 0.88 2.19 6.48
C MET A 51 1.66 0.97 6.93
N PHE A 52 1.88 0.00 6.04
CA PHE A 52 2.66 -1.21 6.33
C PHE A 52 4.11 -0.88 6.70
N LEU A 53 4.76 0.01 5.95
CA LEU A 53 6.13 0.45 6.23
C LEU A 53 6.23 1.19 7.57
N CYS A 54 5.32 2.14 7.83
CA CYS A 54 5.26 2.86 9.11
C CYS A 54 5.07 1.90 10.28
N TRP A 55 4.17 0.92 10.13
CA TRP A 55 3.93 -0.07 11.16
C TRP A 55 5.18 -0.94 11.40
N GLY A 56 5.85 -1.40 10.34
CA GLY A 56 7.09 -2.17 10.45
C GLY A 56 8.21 -1.40 11.17
N ILE A 57 8.37 -0.11 10.90
CA ILE A 57 9.35 0.76 11.58
C ILE A 57 9.00 0.90 13.08
N VAL A 58 7.74 1.15 13.41
CA VAL A 58 7.30 1.25 14.81
C VAL A 58 7.52 -0.07 15.54
N TYR A 59 7.22 -1.20 14.87
CA TYR A 59 7.47 -2.53 15.41
C TYR A 59 8.94 -2.74 15.76
N ILE A 60 9.85 -2.45 14.82
CA ILE A 60 11.31 -2.54 15.05
C ILE A 60 11.73 -1.64 16.22
N ALA A 61 11.24 -0.39 16.26
CA ALA A 61 11.56 0.56 17.31
C ALA A 61 11.13 0.06 18.70
N VAL A 62 9.94 -0.52 18.82
CA VAL A 62 9.46 -1.10 20.09
C VAL A 62 10.33 -2.29 20.50
N GLU A 63 10.63 -3.19 19.56
CA GLU A 63 11.44 -4.37 19.81
C GLU A 63 12.87 -4.02 20.25
N GLU A 64 13.47 -2.95 19.71
CA GLU A 64 14.82 -2.51 20.06
C GLU A 64 14.89 -1.64 21.32
N HIS A 65 13.94 -0.71 21.53
CA HIS A 65 13.98 0.20 22.68
C HIS A 65 13.39 -0.38 23.97
N HIS A 66 12.53 -1.40 23.88
CA HIS A 66 11.83 -1.96 25.04
C HIS A 66 12.16 -3.43 25.32
N VAL A 67 13.43 -3.83 25.11
CA VAL A 67 13.92 -5.21 25.28
C VAL A 67 13.44 -5.87 26.58
N LEU A 68 13.65 -5.20 27.72
CA LEU A 68 13.27 -5.73 29.03
C LEU A 68 11.75 -6.01 29.12
N LYS A 69 10.93 -5.10 28.58
CA LYS A 69 9.48 -5.16 28.69
C LYS A 69 8.84 -6.15 27.70
N VAL A 70 9.51 -6.40 26.57
CA VAL A 70 9.09 -7.41 25.59
C VAL A 70 9.44 -8.80 26.10
N ASN A 71 10.70 -9.01 26.49
CA ASN A 71 11.16 -10.32 26.95
C ASN A 71 10.48 -10.72 28.29
N SER A 72 10.11 -9.76 29.16
CA SER A 72 9.37 -10.09 30.38
C SER A 72 7.95 -10.57 30.05
N GLY A 73 7.27 -9.90 29.11
CA GLY A 73 5.97 -10.33 28.60
C GLY A 73 6.01 -11.70 27.91
N CYS A 74 7.16 -12.09 27.36
CA CYS A 74 7.39 -13.42 26.81
C CYS A 74 7.40 -14.52 27.86
N MET A 75 8.18 -14.32 28.92
CA MET A 75 8.26 -15.29 29.99
C MET A 75 6.94 -15.40 30.78
N GLU A 76 6.16 -14.32 30.88
CA GLU A 76 4.85 -14.36 31.53
C GLU A 76 3.82 -15.22 30.76
N ARG A 77 3.97 -15.33 29.43
CA ARG A 77 3.03 -16.03 28.54
C ARG A 77 3.50 -17.40 28.11
N THR A 78 4.79 -17.72 28.31
CA THR A 78 5.41 -18.94 27.82
C THR A 78 6.36 -19.51 28.88
N SER A 79 6.61 -20.81 28.85
CA SER A 79 7.62 -21.45 29.71
C SER A 79 9.07 -21.24 29.21
N TRP A 80 9.31 -20.24 28.36
CA TRP A 80 10.61 -20.01 27.74
C TRP A 80 11.54 -19.23 28.67
N THR A 81 12.84 -19.51 28.54
CA THR A 81 13.88 -18.76 29.23
C THR A 81 14.08 -17.38 28.59
N TRP A 82 14.67 -16.46 29.36
CA TRP A 82 15.00 -15.12 28.88
C TRP A 82 15.80 -15.14 27.57
N ASP A 83 16.82 -15.99 27.49
CA ASP A 83 17.68 -16.12 26.31
C ASP A 83 16.90 -16.55 25.07
N LYS A 84 15.95 -17.47 25.23
CA LYS A 84 15.10 -17.93 24.14
C LYS A 84 14.16 -16.84 23.66
N CYS A 85 13.59 -16.07 24.59
CA CYS A 85 12.75 -14.91 24.26
C CYS A 85 13.55 -13.80 23.56
N ASP A 86 14.77 -13.49 24.02
CA ASP A 86 15.61 -12.48 23.37
C ASP A 86 16.07 -12.91 21.98
N GLN A 87 16.37 -14.20 21.78
CA GLN A 87 16.72 -14.74 20.47
C GLN A 87 15.53 -14.63 19.49
N ARG A 88 14.32 -14.95 19.94
CA ARG A 88 13.10 -14.81 19.13
C ARG A 88 12.82 -13.35 18.78
N ARG A 89 12.95 -12.44 19.74
CA ARG A 89 12.84 -10.99 19.57
C ARG A 89 13.79 -10.48 18.48
N LYS A 90 15.08 -10.81 18.59
CA LYS A 90 16.11 -10.44 17.59
C LYS A 90 15.79 -10.99 16.21
N THR A 91 15.29 -12.22 16.13
CA THR A 91 14.92 -12.86 14.87
C THR A 91 13.72 -12.16 14.24
N ALA A 92 12.70 -11.83 15.03
CA ALA A 92 11.51 -11.11 14.58
C ALA A 92 11.85 -9.70 14.10
N SER A 93 12.68 -8.96 14.85
CA SER A 93 13.16 -7.64 14.43
C SER A 93 13.95 -7.71 13.12
N LEU A 94 14.85 -8.69 12.96
CA LEU A 94 15.60 -8.88 11.72
C LEU A 94 14.68 -9.16 10.52
N ILE A 95 13.66 -10.03 10.69
CA ILE A 95 12.68 -10.31 9.64
C ILE A 95 11.91 -9.03 9.27
N ALA A 96 11.49 -8.25 10.27
CA ALA A 96 10.80 -6.98 10.03
C ALA A 96 11.68 -5.98 9.27
N ILE A 97 12.97 -5.85 9.62
CA ILE A 97 13.93 -5.01 8.90
C ILE A 97 14.03 -5.42 7.43
N ILE A 98 14.14 -6.73 7.16
CA ILE A 98 14.20 -7.26 5.79
C ILE A 98 12.93 -6.94 5.02
N LEU A 99 11.75 -7.20 5.62
CA LEU A 99 10.46 -6.93 4.98
C LEU A 99 10.25 -5.44 4.68
N VAL A 100 10.60 -4.57 5.63
CA VAL A 100 10.56 -3.11 5.43
C VAL A 100 11.51 -2.69 4.31
N SER A 101 12.74 -3.20 4.31
CA SER A 101 13.74 -2.86 3.27
C SER A 101 13.28 -3.30 1.88
N VAL A 102 12.79 -4.54 1.74
CA VAL A 102 12.23 -5.05 0.48
C VAL A 102 10.99 -4.24 0.09
N GLY A 103 10.11 -3.93 1.04
CA GLY A 103 8.92 -3.12 0.82
C GLY A 103 9.23 -1.71 0.31
N MET A 104 10.28 -1.07 0.84
CA MET A 104 10.74 0.23 0.34
C MET A 104 11.25 0.13 -1.09
N VAL A 105 12.11 -0.86 -1.41
CA VAL A 105 12.65 -1.05 -2.76
C VAL A 105 11.53 -1.33 -3.77
N LEU A 106 10.61 -2.22 -3.44
CA LEU A 106 9.43 -2.51 -4.27
C LEU A 106 8.52 -1.28 -4.40
N GLY A 107 8.36 -0.50 -3.33
CA GLY A 107 7.60 0.76 -3.35
C GLY A 107 8.20 1.79 -4.29
N PHE A 108 9.53 1.96 -4.28
CA PHE A 108 10.22 2.83 -5.23
C PHE A 108 10.03 2.35 -6.67
N TYR A 109 10.24 1.06 -6.92
CA TYR A 109 10.06 0.47 -8.25
C TYR A 109 8.62 0.62 -8.77
N PHE A 110 7.64 0.32 -7.91
CA PHE A 110 6.22 0.46 -8.21
C PHE A 110 5.85 1.91 -8.49
N THR A 111 6.38 2.87 -7.71
CA THR A 111 6.17 4.30 -7.94
C THR A 111 6.69 4.74 -9.31
N LEU A 112 7.87 4.28 -9.71
CA LEU A 112 8.45 4.61 -11.03
C LEU A 112 7.61 4.04 -12.18
N ILE A 113 7.15 2.80 -12.05
CA ILE A 113 6.30 2.15 -13.06
C ILE A 113 4.94 2.83 -13.15
N LEU A 114 4.30 3.09 -12.01
CA LEU A 114 3.01 3.74 -11.98
C LEU A 114 3.07 5.15 -12.54
N ASN A 115 4.12 5.92 -12.21
CA ASN A 115 4.28 7.27 -12.74
C ASN A 115 4.37 7.24 -14.28
N ARG A 116 5.11 6.27 -14.83
CA ARG A 116 5.18 6.06 -16.28
C ARG A 116 3.84 5.61 -16.87
N TRP A 117 3.11 4.74 -16.18
CA TRP A 117 1.84 4.20 -16.65
C TRP A 117 0.71 5.25 -16.61
N VAL A 118 0.57 5.99 -15.50
CA VAL A 118 -0.38 7.10 -15.38
C VAL A 118 -0.08 8.18 -16.43
N ALA A 119 1.19 8.58 -16.60
CA ALA A 119 1.57 9.52 -17.64
C ALA A 119 1.18 9.04 -19.05
N SER A 120 1.30 7.75 -19.33
CA SER A 120 0.90 7.19 -20.63
C SER A 120 -0.61 7.22 -20.87
N ILE A 121 -1.41 7.02 -19.82
CA ILE A 121 -2.88 7.06 -19.91
C ILE A 121 -3.37 8.49 -20.03
N GLU A 122 -2.85 9.39 -19.20
CA GLU A 122 -3.17 10.82 -19.30
C GLU A 122 -2.84 11.36 -20.69
N TRP A 123 -1.70 10.94 -21.26
CA TRP A 123 -1.32 11.34 -22.61
C TRP A 123 -2.25 10.78 -23.68
N ALA A 124 -2.75 9.55 -23.52
CA ALA A 124 -3.73 8.96 -24.43
C ALA A 124 -5.10 9.67 -24.36
N GLU A 125 -5.59 9.99 -23.16
CA GLU A 125 -6.81 10.80 -22.97
C GLU A 125 -6.66 12.19 -23.59
N HIS A 126 -5.52 12.85 -23.37
CA HIS A 126 -5.29 14.19 -23.91
C HIS A 126 -5.23 14.19 -25.45
N LEU A 127 -4.63 13.16 -26.05
CA LEU A 127 -4.62 12.99 -27.51
C LEU A 127 -6.02 12.75 -28.08
N GLU A 128 -6.90 12.06 -27.36
CA GLU A 128 -8.31 11.93 -27.76
C GLU A 128 -9.07 13.24 -27.66
N GLU A 129 -8.86 14.02 -26.60
CA GLU A 129 -9.44 15.37 -26.47
C GLU A 129 -8.97 16.29 -27.58
N GLU A 130 -7.67 16.31 -27.89
CA GLU A 130 -7.14 17.11 -29.00
C GLU A 130 -7.74 16.69 -30.35
N LYS A 131 -7.92 15.39 -30.60
CA LYS A 131 -8.59 14.91 -31.82
C LYS A 131 -10.04 15.42 -31.90
N ARG A 132 -10.81 15.31 -30.81
CA ARG A 132 -12.19 15.83 -30.77
C ARG A 132 -12.22 17.35 -30.98
N LEU A 133 -11.28 18.09 -30.40
CA LEU A 133 -11.15 19.54 -30.60
C LEU A 133 -10.79 19.89 -32.05
N VAL A 134 -9.94 19.11 -32.70
CA VAL A 134 -9.60 19.30 -34.12
C VAL A 134 -10.79 18.98 -35.02
N GLU A 135 -11.52 17.90 -34.76
CA GLU A 135 -12.74 17.54 -35.49
C GLU A 135 -13.82 18.63 -35.37
N TRP A 136 -14.00 19.18 -34.17
CA TRP A 136 -14.88 20.32 -33.94
C TRP A 136 -14.40 21.58 -34.69
N ARG A 137 -13.11 21.94 -34.59
CA ARG A 137 -12.54 23.08 -35.33
C ARG A 137 -12.66 22.93 -36.84
N SER A 138 -12.63 21.69 -37.34
CA SER A 138 -12.83 21.38 -38.77
C SER A 138 -14.30 21.37 -39.20
N GLY A 139 -15.24 21.63 -38.28
CA GLY A 139 -16.68 21.67 -38.55
C GLY A 139 -17.34 20.32 -38.76
N LYS A 140 -16.64 19.21 -38.45
CA LYS A 140 -17.14 17.83 -38.65
C LYS A 140 -17.64 17.15 -37.37
N GLY A 141 -17.44 17.77 -36.20
CA GLY A 141 -17.78 17.20 -34.90
C GLY A 141 -18.61 18.13 -34.02
N GLU A 142 -19.24 17.56 -32.99
CA GLU A 142 -19.99 18.32 -31.98
C GLU A 142 -19.06 19.16 -31.09
N ASN A 143 -19.61 20.25 -30.52
CA ASN A 143 -18.84 21.11 -29.62
C ASN A 143 -18.50 20.35 -28.33
N PRO A 144 -17.21 20.12 -28.02
CA PRO A 144 -16.81 19.33 -26.85
C PRO A 144 -17.22 19.96 -25.52
N HIS A 145 -17.59 21.25 -25.50
CA HIS A 145 -18.08 21.94 -24.30
C HIS A 145 -19.59 21.82 -24.06
N ALA A 146 -20.36 21.22 -24.99
CA ALA A 146 -21.82 21.10 -24.84
C ALA A 146 -22.22 20.17 -23.68
N HIS A 147 -21.38 19.19 -23.34
CA HIS A 147 -21.66 18.24 -22.26
C HIS A 147 -21.37 18.78 -20.85
N ASN A 148 -20.63 19.89 -20.72
CA ASN A 148 -20.25 20.50 -19.43
C ASN A 148 -21.20 21.62 -18.97
N MET A 149 -22.30 21.87 -19.70
CA MET A 149 -23.28 22.93 -19.39
C MET A 149 -24.67 22.39 -19.00
N ALA A 150 -24.79 21.11 -18.66
CA ALA A 150 -26.03 20.48 -18.19
C ALA A 150 -25.93 20.07 -16.72
#